data_AF-A0A2U1KTB0-F1
#
_entry.id   AF-A0A2U1KTB0-F1
#
_cell.length_a   1.000
_cell.length_b   1.000
_cell.length_c   1.000
_cell.angle_alpha   90.00
_cell.angle_beta   90.00
_cell.angle_gamma   90.00
#
_symmetry.space_group_name_H-M   'P 1'
#
loop_
_entity.id
_entity.type
_entity.pdbx_description
1 polymer ?
#
loop_
_entity_poly.entity_id
_entity_poly.type
_entity_poly.pdbx_seq_one_letter_code
_entity_poly.pdbx_strand_id
1 'polypeptide(L)'
;MSLIEKYYHQNPLPYCLIVTFRSVSKSAKKGSSVICHRVSPREESEGKLKGILGYTDEDLVSTDFVGDSSIFDAKAGIALNNNFVKLISWYDNEWGYSSRVVVHMASVA
;
A
#
# COMPACT_ATOMS: atom_id res chain seq x y z
N MET A 1 -15.66 15.44 -4.51
CA MET A 1 -15.34 14.49 -5.58
C MET A 1 -13.83 14.51 -5.82
N SER A 2 -13.08 13.54 -5.29
CA SER A 2 -11.67 13.34 -5.66
C SER A 2 -11.64 12.46 -6.92
N LEU A 3 -11.01 12.94 -7.99
CA LEU A 3 -10.77 12.13 -9.19
C LEU A 3 -9.53 11.26 -8.95
N ILE A 4 -9.65 9.95 -9.18
CA ILE A 4 -8.53 8.99 -9.15
C ILE A 4 -8.30 8.53 -10.58
N GLU A 5 -7.17 8.94 -11.16
CA GLU A 5 -6.71 8.44 -12.46
C GLU A 5 -5.81 7.23 -12.25
N LYS A 6 -6.01 6.19 -13.08
CA LYS A 6 -5.27 4.94 -13.00
C LYS A 6 -4.38 4.79 -14.22
N TYR A 7 -3.12 4.47 -13.98
CA TYR A 7 -2.14 4.14 -15.01
C TYR A 7 -1.52 2.79 -14.67
N TYR A 8 -1.37 1.94 -15.69
CA TYR A 8 -0.76 0.61 -15.55
C TYR A 8 0.43 0.49 -16.47
N HIS A 9 1.52 -0.08 -15.95
CA HIS A 9 2.72 -0.39 -16.70
C HIS A 9 3.09 -1.84 -16.41
N GLN A 10 3.12 -2.67 -17.44
CA GLN A 10 3.43 -4.09 -17.30
C GLN A 10 4.94 -4.29 -17.33
N ASN A 11 5.49 -4.76 -16.22
CA ASN A 11 6.88 -5.21 -16.17
C ASN A 11 6.96 -6.71 -16.51
N PRO A 12 8.08 -7.19 -17.08
CA PRO A 12 8.28 -8.60 -17.41
C PRO A 12 8.46 -9.51 -16.20
N LEU A 13 8.38 -8.98 -14.97
CA LEU A 13 8.51 -9.77 -13.74
C LEU A 13 7.18 -10.46 -13.40
N PRO A 14 7.16 -11.79 -13.20
CA PRO A 14 5.92 -12.55 -13.16
C PRO A 14 5.19 -12.57 -11.81
N TYR A 15 5.84 -12.22 -10.68
CA TYR A 15 5.34 -12.61 -9.34
C TYR A 15 4.81 -11.49 -8.44
N CYS A 16 5.36 -10.27 -8.52
CA CYS A 16 4.97 -9.21 -7.59
C CYS A 16 4.83 -7.87 -8.30
N LEU A 17 3.73 -7.19 -8.04
CA LEU A 17 3.41 -5.91 -8.67
C LEU A 17 3.47 -4.78 -7.65
N ILE A 18 3.94 -3.63 -8.11
CA ILE A 18 3.99 -2.40 -7.32
C ILE A 18 2.74 -1.60 -7.60
N VAL A 19 1.95 -1.31 -6.57
CA VAL A 19 0.95 -0.25 -6.62
C VAL A 19 1.57 1.04 -6.10
N THR A 20 1.67 2.02 -6.99
CA THR A 20 2.01 3.38 -6.61
C THR A 20 0.74 4.20 -6.47
N PHE A 21 0.53 4.79 -5.30
CA PHE A 21 -0.49 5.80 -5.08
C PHE A 21 0.15 7.18 -5.08
N ARG A 22 -0.36 8.07 -5.92
CA ARG A 22 0.03 9.48 -5.96
C ARG A 22 -1.13 10.30 -5.42
N SER A 23 -0.94 10.93 -4.28
CA SER A 23 -1.99 11.71 -3.62
C SER A 23 -1.61 13.19 -3.54
N VAL A 24 -2.56 14.04 -3.92
CA VAL A 24 -2.51 15.48 -3.69
C VAL A 24 -3.47 15.79 -2.53
N SER A 25 -2.94 16.16 -1.38
CA SER A 25 -3.74 16.59 -0.24
C SER A 25 -4.19 18.04 -0.42
N LYS A 26 -5.49 18.30 -0.28
CA LYS A 26 -6.01 19.66 -0.06
C LYS A 26 -5.90 19.97 1.43
N SER A 27 -4.92 20.80 1.79
CA SER A 27 -4.64 21.36 3.13
C SER A 27 -3.67 20.53 4.00
N ALA A 28 -2.39 20.89 3.91
CA ALA A 28 -1.38 20.56 4.90
C ALA A 28 -1.55 21.46 6.14
N LYS A 29 -1.80 20.88 7.32
CA LYS A 29 -1.55 21.60 8.58
C LYS A 29 -0.04 21.62 8.81
N LYS A 30 0.47 22.82 9.09
CA LYS A 30 1.89 23.17 9.16
C LYS A 30 2.63 22.32 10.21
N GLY A 31 3.65 21.58 9.79
CA GLY A 31 4.65 20.97 10.68
C GLY A 31 4.52 19.46 10.92
N SER A 32 4.42 18.63 9.89
CA SER A 32 4.54 17.18 10.09
C SER A 32 5.48 16.56 9.07
N SER A 33 6.50 15.88 9.57
CA SER A 33 7.36 14.96 8.84
C SER A 33 6.48 14.04 7.97
N VAL A 34 6.86 13.92 6.70
CA VAL A 34 5.91 13.85 5.58
C VAL A 34 5.39 12.43 5.30
N ILE A 35 5.18 11.63 6.35
CA ILE A 35 4.57 10.28 6.27
C ILE A 35 3.44 10.13 7.31
N CYS A 36 3.19 11.15 8.15
CA CYS A 36 2.36 11.07 9.36
C CYS A 36 0.85 11.37 9.15
N HIS A 37 0.36 11.76 7.98
CA HIS A 37 -1.00 12.31 7.90
C HIS A 37 -2.12 11.26 7.74
N ARG A 38 -2.35 10.49 8.82
CA ARG A 38 -3.59 10.46 9.63
C ARG A 38 -3.86 9.14 10.33
N VAL A 39 -3.16 8.07 9.99
CA VAL A 39 -3.09 6.82 10.75
C VAL A 39 -1.71 6.26 10.48
N SER A 40 -0.93 5.91 11.52
CA SER A 40 0.34 5.25 11.27
C SER A 40 0.01 3.96 10.51
N PRO A 41 0.47 3.77 9.26
CA PRO A 41 0.12 2.58 8.48
C PRO A 41 0.47 1.29 9.24
N ARG A 42 1.48 1.38 10.13
CA ARG A 42 1.83 0.38 11.13
C ARG A 42 0.69 0.09 12.12
N GLU A 43 0.11 1.10 12.77
CA GLU A 43 -1.01 0.92 13.71
C GLU A 43 -2.24 0.32 13.04
N GLU A 44 -2.52 0.72 11.79
CA GLU A 44 -3.66 0.18 11.05
C GLU A 44 -3.43 -1.25 10.59
N SER A 45 -2.19 -1.58 10.15
CA SER A 45 -1.77 -2.95 9.84
C SER A 45 -1.83 -3.88 11.04
N GLU A 46 -1.51 -3.38 12.25
CA GLU A 46 -1.55 -4.19 13.47
C GLU A 46 -2.94 -4.24 14.11
N GLY A 47 -3.80 -3.28 13.78
CA GLY A 47 -5.15 -3.15 14.30
C GLY A 47 -6.22 -3.70 13.37
N LYS A 48 -6.98 -2.79 12.75
CA LYS A 48 -8.20 -3.13 11.98
C LYS A 48 -7.91 -3.88 10.68
N LEU A 49 -6.72 -3.70 10.11
CA LEU A 49 -6.31 -4.31 8.84
C LEU A 49 -5.34 -5.47 9.04
N LYS A 50 -5.27 -6.01 10.26
CA LYS A 50 -4.41 -7.15 10.57
C LYS A 50 -4.75 -8.36 9.71
N GLY A 51 -3.74 -8.87 8.98
CA GLY A 51 -3.89 -9.96 8.02
C GLY A 51 -4.49 -9.56 6.68
N ILE A 52 -4.65 -8.26 6.41
CA ILE A 52 -5.06 -7.69 5.11
C ILE A 52 -3.95 -6.78 4.58
N LEU A 53 -3.52 -5.82 5.41
CA LEU A 53 -2.46 -4.86 5.11
C LEU A 53 -1.28 -5.15 6.04
N GLY A 54 -0.12 -5.44 5.47
CA GLY A 54 1.17 -5.49 6.15
C GLY A 54 1.89 -4.14 6.09
N TYR A 55 2.90 -3.99 6.94
CA TYR A 55 3.76 -2.83 6.99
C TYR A 55 5.22 -3.30 7.00
N THR A 56 6.07 -2.64 6.22
CA THR A 56 7.52 -2.83 6.28
C THR A 56 8.25 -1.49 6.23
N ASP A 57 9.33 -1.40 7.00
CA ASP A 57 10.32 -0.32 6.96
C ASP A 57 11.73 -0.83 6.57
N GLU A 58 11.82 -2.08 6.11
CA GLU A 58 13.05 -2.73 5.67
C GLU A 58 13.29 -2.54 4.16
N ASP A 59 14.55 -2.58 3.73
CA ASP A 59 14.92 -2.55 2.31
C ASP A 59 14.71 -3.94 1.69
N LEU A 60 13.51 -4.19 1.17
CA LEU A 60 13.12 -5.47 0.57
C LEU A 60 12.94 -5.36 -0.95
N VAL A 61 13.01 -6.50 -1.63
CA VAL A 61 12.80 -6.61 -3.08
C VAL A 61 11.53 -7.40 -3.40
N SER A 62 11.08 -7.34 -4.65
CA SER A 62 9.81 -7.93 -5.09
C SER A 62 9.61 -9.41 -4.74
N THR A 63 10.71 -10.18 -4.64
CA THR A 63 10.65 -11.62 -4.34
C THR A 63 10.34 -11.90 -2.87
N ASP A 64 10.65 -10.95 -1.97
CA ASP A 64 10.42 -11.12 -0.53
C ASP A 64 8.94 -11.01 -0.15
N PHE A 65 8.11 -10.49 -1.07
CA PHE A 65 6.68 -10.28 -0.88
C PHE A 65 5.80 -11.37 -1.53
N VAL A 66 6.41 -12.44 -2.03
CA VAL A 66 5.67 -13.56 -2.65
C VAL A 66 4.88 -14.30 -1.59
N GLY A 67 3.57 -14.46 -1.80
CA GLY A 67 2.66 -15.06 -0.82
C GLY A 67 2.05 -14.08 0.18
N ASP A 68 2.34 -12.79 0.09
CA ASP A 68 1.72 -11.76 0.93
C ASP A 68 0.62 -10.99 0.20
N SER A 69 -0.41 -10.55 0.95
CA SER A 69 -1.59 -9.92 0.33
C SER A 69 -1.35 -8.49 -0.16
N SER A 70 -0.95 -7.61 0.74
CA SER A 70 -0.62 -6.22 0.42
C SER A 70 0.27 -5.69 1.54
N ILE A 71 1.43 -5.17 1.18
CA ILE A 71 2.40 -4.64 2.13
C ILE A 71 2.65 -3.18 1.80
N PHE A 72 2.52 -2.31 2.80
CA PHE A 72 2.87 -0.91 2.70
C PHE A 72 4.36 -0.72 2.97
N ASP A 73 5.06 -0.10 2.03
CA ASP A 73 6.49 0.20 2.12
C ASP A 73 6.68 1.65 2.54
N ALA A 74 7.10 1.85 3.79
CA ALA A 74 7.26 3.18 4.36
C ALA A 74 8.49 3.92 3.82
N LYS A 75 9.50 3.19 3.34
CA LYS A 75 10.79 3.75 2.91
C LYS A 75 10.80 4.07 1.42
N ALA A 76 10.06 3.32 0.61
CA ALA A 76 9.88 3.60 -0.81
C ALA A 76 8.92 4.77 -1.09
N GLY A 77 8.16 5.22 -0.08
CA GLY A 77 7.33 6.41 -0.15
C GLY A 77 8.17 7.70 -0.29
N ILE A 78 7.79 8.58 -1.21
CA ILE A 78 8.49 9.85 -1.46
C ILE A 78 7.51 11.01 -1.30
N ALA A 79 7.84 11.94 -0.41
CA ALA A 79 7.19 13.23 -0.31
C ALA A 79 7.92 14.26 -1.18
N LEU A 80 7.28 14.72 -2.25
CA LEU A 80 7.87 15.74 -3.12
C LEU A 80 7.62 17.15 -2.58
N ASN A 81 6.48 17.37 -1.93
CA ASN A 81 6.15 18.62 -1.25
C ASN A 81 5.10 18.39 -0.15
N ASN A 82 4.81 19.40 0.65
CA ASN A 82 3.86 19.31 1.78
C ASN A 82 2.46 18.83 1.38
N ASN A 83 2.09 18.95 0.10
CA ASN A 83 0.78 18.57 -0.40
C ASN A 83 0.83 17.33 -1.31
N PHE A 84 2.01 16.79 -1.62
CA PHE A 84 2.20 15.77 -2.64
C PHE A 84 3.06 14.64 -2.11
N VAL A 85 2.40 13.50 -1.93
CA VAL A 85 3.02 12.29 -1.43
C VAL A 85 2.80 11.16 -2.44
N LYS A 86 3.88 10.45 -2.73
CA LYS A 86 3.87 9.19 -3.44
C LYS A 86 4.01 8.09 -2.40
N LEU A 87 2.98 7.25 -2.28
CA LEU A 87 2.97 6.08 -1.43
C LEU A 87 3.16 4.84 -2.31
N ILE A 88 3.86 3.84 -1.79
CA ILE A 88 4.14 2.60 -2.52
C ILE A 88 3.65 1.43 -1.67
N SER A 89 2.96 0.50 -2.32
CA SER A 89 2.56 -0.77 -1.73
C SER A 89 2.81 -1.90 -2.70
N TRP A 90 3.30 -3.01 -2.17
CA TRP A 90 3.54 -4.26 -2.87
C TRP A 90 2.33 -5.18 -2.74
N TYR A 91 2.05 -5.96 -3.77
CA TYR A 91 1.09 -7.05 -3.68
C TYR A 91 1.49 -8.21 -4.59
N ASP A 92 1.29 -9.42 -4.07
CA ASP A 92 1.29 -10.63 -4.86
C ASP A 92 -0.07 -10.76 -5.57
N ASN A 93 -0.03 -10.82 -6.90
CA ASN A 93 -1.21 -10.84 -7.76
C ASN A 93 -1.92 -12.21 -7.76
N GLU A 94 -1.24 -13.28 -7.37
CA GLU A 94 -1.78 -14.64 -7.39
C GLU A 94 -2.32 -15.04 -6.01
N TRP A 95 -1.58 -14.73 -4.94
CA TRP A 95 -1.91 -15.15 -3.60
C TRP A 95 -2.81 -14.16 -2.86
N GLY A 96 -2.53 -12.86 -3.01
CA GLY A 96 -3.20 -11.81 -2.25
C GLY A 96 -4.70 -11.74 -2.55
N TYR A 97 -5.06 -11.78 -3.83
CA TYR A 97 -6.47 -11.76 -4.25
C TYR A 97 -7.19 -13.06 -3.87
N SER A 98 -6.58 -14.21 -4.12
CA SER A 98 -7.14 -15.53 -3.83
C SER A 98 -7.50 -15.68 -2.34
N SER A 99 -6.59 -15.24 -1.47
CA SER A 99 -6.81 -15.26 -0.02
C SER A 99 -8.00 -14.39 0.41
N ARG A 100 -8.23 -13.25 -0.26
CA ARG A 100 -9.37 -12.37 0.06
C ARG A 100 -10.71 -12.94 -0.41
N VAL A 101 -10.73 -13.63 -1.55
CA VAL A 101 -11.95 -14.30 -2.04
C VAL A 101 -12.41 -15.37 -1.05
N VAL A 102 -11.48 -16.18 -0.54
CA VAL A 102 -11.81 -17.22 0.46
C VAL A 102 -12.36 -16.61 1.75
N VAL A 103 -11.72 -15.55 2.27
CA VAL A 103 -12.22 -14.83 3.46
C VAL A 103 -13.61 -14.25 3.22
N HIS A 104 -13.86 -13.67 2.04
CA HIS A 104 -15.17 -13.12 1.71
C HIS A 104 -16.24 -14.22 1.65
N MET A 105 -15.96 -15.34 0.98
CA MET A 105 -16.89 -16.48 0.92
C MET A 105 -17.21 -17.04 2.32
N ALA A 106 -16.19 -17.14 3.20
CA ALA A 106 -16.39 -17.58 4.58
C ALA A 106 -17.25 -16.60 5.40
N SER A 107 -17.28 -15.32 5.05
CA SER A 107 -18.11 -14.31 5.76
C SER A 107 -19.56 -14.26 5.31
N VAL A 108 -19.87 -14.83 4.13
CA VAL A 108 -21.22 -14.84 3.53
C VAL A 108 -21.96 -16.14 3.84
N ALA A 109 -21.24 -17.20 4.20
CA ALA A 109 -21.79 -18.48 4.66
C ALA A 109 -22.23 -18.41 6.13
#